data_AF-A0A3D4P8J2-F1
#
_entry.id   AF-A0A3D4P8J2-F1
#
_cell.length_a   1.000
_cell.length_b   1.000
_cell.length_c   1.000
_cell.angle_alpha   90.00
_cell.angle_beta   90.00
_cell.angle_gamma   90.00
#
_symmetry.space_group_name_H-M   'P 1'
#
loop_
_entity.id
_entity.type
_entity.pdbx_description
1 polymer ?
#
loop_
_entity_poly.entity_id
_entity_poly.type
_entity_poly.pdbx_seq_one_letter_code
_entity_poly.pdbx_strand_id
1 'polypeptide(L)'
;MARKPAPPSYGLHKATGQAYTRINGRMIYLGEYDTPDSRKKWSEIVSDWSAGNLDKYGSAVSIARLSVAYTKFARKYYVKDGKQTSEAIRVGSALRFLVAECKDLQTDKFTPKHLERVRNRMIRKKLSRGVINTYVSIITRAFKYGVVEGCVPANVWQALKALPGLRRGRTQATESKPVEPVSPLVVIKTLRQLGPVVAAMVRLQYVTGMRPGEICMMRVCNLDRTGDVWRYAPEGHKTVHHGKKRIIQLGRKAQRILQPFLNRTEDSYVFSPSHTHDLRHEKPSLRTTYPDGYDRTSYRRAINRACSQGKIPDWTPNQLRHTFATIIRKRFGLEAAQILLGHSKADVTQVYAERDATLAEKVAREVG
;
A
#
# COMPACT_ATOMS: atom_id res chain seq x y z
N MET A 1 51.80 -11.36 -1.01
CA MET A 1 50.70 -12.20 -1.54
C MET A 1 49.77 -12.54 -0.39
N ALA A 2 48.47 -12.26 -0.50
CA ALA A 2 47.51 -12.66 0.52
C ALA A 2 47.46 -14.20 0.61
N ARG A 3 47.53 -14.76 1.82
CA ARG A 3 47.38 -16.21 2.05
C ARG A 3 46.07 -16.67 1.42
N LYS A 4 46.10 -17.72 0.58
CA LYS A 4 44.88 -18.40 0.15
C LYS A 4 44.09 -18.82 1.40
N PRO A 5 42.77 -18.59 1.47
CA PRO A 5 41.98 -19.03 2.61
C PRO A 5 42.13 -20.54 2.80
N ALA A 6 42.11 -21.02 4.04
CA ALA A 6 42.15 -22.46 4.30
C ALA A 6 40.80 -23.12 3.95
N PRO A 7 40.78 -24.42 3.59
CA PRO A 7 39.53 -25.15 3.37
C PRO A 7 38.69 -25.23 4.65
N PRO A 8 37.35 -25.39 4.53
CA PRO A 8 36.44 -25.51 5.66
C PRO A 8 36.82 -26.68 6.57
N SER A 9 36.92 -26.42 7.88
CA SER A 9 37.28 -27.46 8.86
C SER A 9 36.15 -28.47 9.07
N TYR A 10 36.47 -29.71 9.45
CA TYR A 10 35.52 -30.71 9.93
C TYR A 10 35.79 -31.00 11.41
N GLY A 11 34.94 -30.51 12.29
CA GLY A 11 35.13 -30.59 13.75
C GLY A 11 34.05 -31.37 14.46
N LEU A 12 34.36 -31.89 15.64
CA LEU A 12 33.41 -32.52 16.57
C LEU A 12 32.94 -31.50 17.61
N HIS A 13 31.63 -31.27 17.69
CA HIS A 13 31.03 -30.51 18.77
C HIS A 13 30.83 -31.44 19.98
N LYS A 14 31.81 -31.45 20.89
CA LYS A 14 31.89 -32.41 22.02
C LYS A 14 30.61 -32.50 22.86
N ALA A 15 29.88 -31.40 23.04
CA ALA A 15 28.69 -31.38 23.87
C ALA A 15 27.45 -32.06 23.22
N THR A 16 27.43 -32.21 21.89
CA THR A 16 26.26 -32.77 21.17
C THR A 16 26.60 -33.99 20.31
N GLY A 17 27.88 -34.38 20.22
CA GLY A 17 28.32 -35.47 19.34
C GLY A 17 28.21 -35.14 17.84
N GLN A 18 27.91 -33.90 17.47
CA GLN A 18 27.66 -33.53 16.08
C GLN A 18 28.93 -33.06 15.35
N ALA A 19 29.07 -33.44 14.08
CA ALA A 19 30.02 -32.82 13.17
C ALA A 19 29.61 -31.38 12.84
N TYR A 20 30.59 -30.48 12.74
CA TYR A 20 30.39 -29.12 12.30
C TYR A 20 31.52 -28.60 11.42
N THR A 21 31.23 -27.58 10.61
CA THR A 21 32.23 -26.74 9.93
C THR A 21 31.99 -25.27 10.23
N ARG A 22 33.01 -24.43 10.05
CA ARG A 22 32.88 -22.96 10.18
C ARG A 22 33.05 -22.28 8.83
N ILE A 23 31.98 -21.67 8.34
CA ILE A 23 31.98 -20.85 7.13
C ILE A 23 31.62 -19.42 7.50
N ASN A 24 32.43 -18.43 7.10
CA ASN A 24 32.15 -17.00 7.31
C ASN A 24 31.77 -16.64 8.77
N GLY A 25 32.43 -17.28 9.75
CA GLY A 25 32.18 -17.08 11.20
C GLY A 25 30.97 -17.84 11.77
N ARG A 26 30.24 -18.61 10.95
CA ARG A 26 29.07 -19.40 11.36
C ARG A 26 29.40 -20.89 11.46
N MET A 27 28.94 -21.52 12.54
CA MET A 27 28.98 -22.98 12.71
C MET A 27 27.81 -23.63 11.96
N ILE A 28 28.11 -24.55 11.06
CA ILE A 28 27.15 -25.35 10.28
C ILE A 28 27.27 -26.79 10.78
N TYR A 29 26.20 -27.32 11.39
CA TYR A 29 26.14 -28.72 11.82
C TYR A 29 25.84 -29.64 10.63
N LEU A 30 26.54 -30.77 10.58
CA LEU A 30 26.54 -31.70 9.45
C LEU A 30 25.79 -33.00 9.78
N GLY A 31 25.47 -33.22 11.05
CA GLY A 31 24.86 -34.45 11.56
C GLY A 31 25.72 -35.06 12.65
N GLU A 32 25.46 -36.33 12.99
CA GLU A 32 26.30 -37.10 13.90
C GLU A 32 27.73 -37.18 13.39
N TYR A 33 28.70 -37.01 14.28
CA TYR A 33 30.10 -36.98 13.92
C TYR A 33 30.57 -38.30 13.33
N ASP A 34 31.40 -38.20 12.31
CA ASP A 34 32.01 -39.32 11.61
C ASP A 34 31.04 -40.30 10.89
N THR A 35 29.86 -39.81 10.51
CA THR A 35 28.92 -40.60 9.68
C THR A 35 29.11 -40.35 8.18
N PRO A 36 28.71 -41.29 7.30
CA PRO A 36 28.72 -41.08 5.85
C PRO A 36 27.94 -39.82 5.43
N ASP A 37 26.80 -39.57 6.08
CA ASP A 37 25.94 -38.41 5.82
C ASP A 37 26.60 -37.08 6.21
N SER A 38 27.27 -37.03 7.38
CA SER A 38 27.97 -35.81 7.80
C SER A 38 29.20 -35.53 6.94
N ARG A 39 29.91 -36.57 6.48
CA ARG A 39 31.04 -36.45 5.55
C ARG A 39 30.58 -36.02 4.16
N LYS A 40 29.45 -36.53 3.67
CA LYS A 40 28.84 -36.10 2.40
C LYS A 40 28.49 -34.62 2.41
N LYS A 41 27.78 -34.15 3.45
CA LYS A 41 27.43 -32.73 3.62
C LYS A 41 28.67 -31.83 3.76
N TRP A 42 29.72 -32.31 4.43
CA TRP A 42 30.99 -31.58 4.48
C TRP A 42 31.65 -31.49 3.11
N SER A 43 31.68 -32.58 2.35
CA SER A 43 32.25 -32.63 1.00
C SER A 43 31.55 -31.66 0.03
N GLU A 44 30.22 -31.55 0.11
CA GLU A 44 29.45 -30.53 -0.64
C GLU A 44 29.95 -29.11 -0.30
N ILE A 45 30.10 -28.78 0.98
CA ILE A 45 30.60 -27.47 1.43
C ILE A 45 32.04 -27.21 0.98
N VAL A 46 32.90 -28.24 0.96
CA VAL A 46 34.28 -28.13 0.45
C VAL A 46 34.29 -27.91 -1.07
N SER A 47 33.40 -28.58 -1.81
CA SER A 47 33.21 -28.35 -3.25
C SER A 47 32.79 -26.91 -3.51
N ASP A 48 31.88 -26.38 -2.69
CA ASP A 48 31.43 -25.00 -2.80
C ASP A 48 32.48 -23.97 -2.39
N TRP A 49 33.33 -24.28 -1.41
CA TRP A 49 34.52 -23.49 -1.09
C TRP A 49 35.49 -23.43 -2.27
N SER A 50 35.78 -24.58 -2.87
CA SER A 50 36.68 -24.66 -4.03
C SER A 50 36.14 -23.92 -5.25
N ALA A 51 34.81 -23.84 -5.39
CA ALA A 51 34.12 -23.10 -6.44
C ALA A 51 33.92 -21.60 -6.12
N GLY A 52 34.33 -21.13 -4.94
CA GLY A 52 34.09 -19.73 -4.51
C GLY A 52 32.64 -19.40 -4.16
N ASN A 53 31.77 -20.40 -4.02
CA ASN A 53 30.33 -20.25 -3.81
C ASN A 53 29.94 -20.23 -2.32
N LEU A 54 30.83 -19.79 -1.43
CA LEU A 54 30.54 -19.77 0.02
C LEU A 54 29.50 -18.72 0.43
N ASP A 55 29.21 -17.76 -0.43
CA ASP A 55 28.17 -16.74 -0.21
C ASP A 55 26.78 -17.37 0.00
N LYS A 56 26.53 -18.57 -0.57
CA LYS A 56 25.28 -19.30 -0.37
C LYS A 56 25.07 -19.78 1.07
N TYR A 57 26.15 -19.83 1.86
CA TYR A 57 26.10 -20.16 3.28
C TYR A 57 25.95 -18.93 4.19
N GLY A 58 26.10 -17.73 3.61
CA GLY A 58 25.76 -16.44 4.21
C GLY A 58 26.62 -16.04 5.42
N SER A 59 27.05 -14.78 5.46
CA SER A 59 27.42 -14.16 6.74
C SER A 59 26.16 -13.56 7.36
N ALA A 60 25.90 -13.86 8.63
CA ALA A 60 24.91 -13.09 9.39
C ALA A 60 25.34 -11.61 9.33
N VAL A 61 24.37 -10.72 9.15
CA VAL A 61 24.61 -9.28 9.07
C VAL A 61 23.90 -8.59 10.22
N SER A 62 24.30 -7.35 10.52
CA SER A 62 23.51 -6.53 11.44
C SER A 62 22.13 -6.24 10.86
N ILE A 63 21.14 -6.07 11.74
CA ILE A 63 19.79 -5.63 11.36
C ILE A 63 19.82 -4.30 10.60
N ALA A 64 20.75 -3.41 10.92
CA ALA A 64 20.98 -2.18 10.16
C ALA A 64 21.32 -2.46 8.69
N ARG A 65 22.25 -3.39 8.43
CA ARG A 65 22.68 -3.74 7.08
C ARG A 65 21.55 -4.41 6.29
N LEU A 66 20.80 -5.33 6.91
CA LEU A 66 19.59 -5.91 6.31
C LEU A 66 18.57 -4.83 5.95
N SER A 67 18.34 -3.88 6.86
CA SER A 67 17.36 -2.80 6.67
C SER A 67 17.75 -1.86 5.51
N VAL A 68 19.04 -1.53 5.37
CA VAL A 68 19.55 -0.74 4.24
C VAL A 68 19.39 -1.50 2.93
N ALA A 69 19.80 -2.78 2.89
CA ALA A 69 19.68 -3.63 1.71
C ALA A 69 18.21 -3.74 1.26
N TYR A 70 17.31 -4.06 2.18
CA TYR A 70 15.89 -4.20 1.86
C TYR A 70 15.23 -2.88 1.45
N THR A 71 15.64 -1.74 2.03
CA THR A 71 15.16 -0.42 1.61
C THR A 71 15.59 -0.12 0.16
N LYS A 72 16.84 -0.42 -0.21
CA LYS A 72 17.35 -0.26 -1.58
C LYS A 72 16.57 -1.15 -2.56
N PHE A 73 16.35 -2.41 -2.21
CA PHE A 73 15.51 -3.33 -2.99
C PHE A 73 14.09 -2.79 -3.15
N ALA A 74 13.43 -2.42 -2.05
CA ALA A 74 12.04 -1.94 -2.06
C ALA A 74 11.83 -0.71 -2.96
N ARG A 75 12.81 0.21 -3.01
CA ARG A 75 12.77 1.39 -3.88
C ARG A 75 12.80 1.06 -5.38
N LYS A 76 13.43 -0.06 -5.76
CA LYS A 76 13.48 -0.54 -7.15
C LYS A 76 12.30 -1.46 -7.48
N TYR A 77 11.91 -2.31 -6.52
CA TYR A 77 10.88 -3.32 -6.71
C TYR A 77 9.46 -2.76 -6.68
N TYR A 78 9.17 -1.86 -5.73
CA TYR A 78 7.83 -1.28 -5.58
C TYR A 78 7.65 -0.03 -6.44
N VAL A 79 7.82 -0.20 -7.74
CA VAL A 79 7.67 0.85 -8.77
C VAL A 79 6.46 0.52 -9.65
N LYS A 80 5.68 1.55 -9.98
CA LYS A 80 4.59 1.47 -10.96
C LYS A 80 4.69 2.70 -11.87
N ASP A 81 4.65 2.50 -13.18
CA ASP A 81 4.74 3.56 -14.19
C ASP A 81 5.97 4.46 -13.99
N GLY A 82 7.13 3.84 -13.72
CA GLY A 82 8.40 4.54 -13.46
C GLY A 82 8.48 5.27 -12.11
N LYS A 83 7.40 5.28 -11.30
CA LYS A 83 7.33 5.99 -10.01
C LYS A 83 7.27 5.02 -8.83
N GLN A 84 7.99 5.34 -7.76
CA GLN A 84 7.91 4.57 -6.52
C GLN A 84 6.50 4.63 -5.93
N THR A 85 5.97 3.47 -5.55
CA THR A 85 4.68 3.38 -4.88
C THR A 85 4.81 3.75 -3.41
N SER A 86 3.67 4.00 -2.75
CA SER A 86 3.64 4.23 -1.30
C SER A 86 4.17 3.05 -0.47
N GLU A 87 4.25 1.85 -1.05
CA GLU A 87 4.79 0.68 -0.34
C GLU A 87 6.28 0.84 -0.03
N ALA A 88 7.08 1.41 -0.94
CA ALA A 88 8.49 1.71 -0.68
C ALA A 88 8.66 2.67 0.51
N ILE A 89 7.78 3.67 0.63
CA ILE A 89 7.76 4.63 1.75
C ILE A 89 7.38 3.92 3.07
N ARG A 90 6.41 2.99 3.02
CA ARG A 90 6.03 2.18 4.20
C ARG A 90 7.15 1.27 4.65
N VAL A 91 7.90 0.67 3.71
CA VAL A 91 9.09 -0.14 4.04
C VAL A 91 10.08 0.68 4.87
N GLY A 92 10.47 1.87 4.39
CA GLY A 92 11.36 2.74 5.16
C GLY A 92 10.78 3.11 6.53
N SER A 93 9.47 3.37 6.62
CA SER A 93 8.82 3.70 7.89
C SER A 93 8.78 2.54 8.89
N ALA A 94 8.51 1.33 8.44
CA ALA A 94 8.51 0.13 9.28
C ALA A 94 9.93 -0.20 9.77
N LEU A 95 10.91 -0.17 8.87
CA LEU A 95 12.30 -0.50 9.19
C LEU A 95 12.95 0.48 10.17
N ARG A 96 12.51 1.75 10.20
CA ARG A 96 12.96 2.71 11.22
C ARG A 96 12.69 2.21 12.65
N PHE A 97 11.57 1.56 12.90
CA PHE A 97 11.27 0.98 14.22
C PHE A 97 12.15 -0.23 14.53
N LEU A 98 12.43 -1.06 13.52
CA LEU A 98 13.31 -2.22 13.65
C LEU A 98 14.74 -1.78 14.00
N VAL A 99 15.30 -0.84 13.23
CA VAL A 99 16.64 -0.30 13.46
C VAL A 99 16.73 0.37 14.83
N ALA A 100 15.71 1.13 15.24
CA ALA A 100 15.76 1.85 16.50
C ALA A 100 15.75 0.96 17.76
N GLU A 101 15.39 -0.32 17.65
CA GLU A 101 15.42 -1.29 18.76
C GLU A 101 16.55 -2.31 18.65
N CYS A 102 17.00 -2.64 17.43
CA CYS A 102 17.84 -3.81 17.18
C CYS A 102 19.00 -3.55 16.21
N LYS A 103 19.41 -2.30 15.98
CA LYS A 103 20.42 -1.89 14.98
C LYS A 103 21.60 -2.85 14.84
N ASP A 104 22.27 -3.15 15.95
CA ASP A 104 23.55 -3.86 15.98
C ASP A 104 23.39 -5.38 16.19
N LEU A 105 22.16 -5.85 16.45
CA LEU A 105 21.86 -7.26 16.59
C LEU A 105 22.12 -7.99 15.26
N GLN A 106 22.70 -9.19 15.33
CA GLN A 106 22.90 -10.02 14.14
C GLN A 106 21.59 -10.69 13.72
N THR A 107 21.40 -10.86 12.42
CA THR A 107 20.19 -11.45 11.83
C THR A 107 19.92 -12.87 12.31
N ASP A 108 20.95 -13.67 12.60
CA ASP A 108 20.86 -15.04 13.11
C ASP A 108 20.45 -15.11 14.60
N LYS A 109 20.63 -14.01 15.34
CA LYS A 109 20.21 -13.89 16.75
C LYS A 109 18.86 -13.20 16.93
N PHE A 110 18.25 -12.74 15.85
CA PHE A 110 16.94 -12.09 15.92
C PHE A 110 15.84 -13.13 16.21
N THR A 111 14.92 -12.81 17.11
CA THR A 111 13.90 -13.75 17.60
C THR A 111 12.51 -13.09 17.63
N PRO A 112 11.42 -13.86 17.79
CA PRO A 112 10.08 -13.29 17.96
C PRO A 112 9.96 -12.29 19.13
N LYS A 113 10.77 -12.45 20.19
CA LYS A 113 10.81 -11.50 21.32
C LYS A 113 11.36 -10.14 20.93
N HIS A 114 12.36 -10.10 20.04
CA HIS A 114 12.85 -8.84 19.49
C HIS A 114 11.79 -8.15 18.62
N LEU A 115 11.07 -8.91 17.79
CA LEU A 115 9.96 -8.37 16.99
C LEU A 115 8.80 -7.87 17.86
N GLU A 116 8.51 -8.56 18.96
CA GLU A 116 7.53 -8.11 19.97
C GLU A 116 7.94 -6.78 20.62
N ARG A 117 9.22 -6.58 20.95
CA ARG A 117 9.73 -5.29 21.45
C ARG A 117 9.51 -4.17 20.43
N VAL A 118 9.81 -4.42 19.16
CA VAL A 118 9.57 -3.48 18.06
C VAL A 118 8.08 -3.13 17.96
N ARG A 119 7.18 -4.14 18.02
CA ARG A 119 5.73 -3.94 18.06
C ARG A 119 5.30 -3.09 19.26
N ASN A 120 5.83 -3.36 20.45
CA ASN A 120 5.50 -2.62 21.67
C ASN A 120 6.00 -1.17 21.63
N ARG A 121 7.11 -0.88 20.94
CA ARG A 121 7.52 0.51 20.65
C ARG A 121 6.50 1.23 19.78
N MET A 122 5.93 0.58 18.76
CA MET A 122 4.89 1.19 17.93
C MET A 122 3.61 1.47 18.74
N ILE A 123 3.24 0.58 19.66
CA ILE A 123 2.13 0.80 20.61
C ILE A 123 2.40 2.05 21.47
N ARG A 124 3.59 2.16 22.08
CA ARG A 124 3.99 3.34 22.87
C ARG A 124 3.98 4.64 22.07
N LYS A 125 4.27 4.57 20.77
CA LYS A 125 4.16 5.70 19.83
C LYS A 125 2.72 5.96 19.35
N LYS A 126 1.72 5.30 19.94
CA LYS A 126 0.29 5.45 19.68
C LYS A 126 -0.11 5.18 18.21
N LEU A 127 0.64 4.33 17.50
CA LEU A 127 0.25 3.89 16.16
C LEU A 127 -1.01 3.02 16.24
N SER A 128 -1.81 3.06 15.18
CA SER A 128 -3.02 2.24 15.13
C SER A 128 -2.69 0.78 14.90
N ARG A 129 -3.53 -0.11 15.45
CA ARG A 129 -3.40 -1.57 15.33
C ARG A 129 -3.18 -2.04 13.89
N GLY A 130 -3.94 -1.48 12.94
CA GLY A 130 -3.82 -1.81 11.52
C GLY A 130 -2.45 -1.42 10.93
N VAL A 131 -1.92 -0.26 11.32
CA VAL A 131 -0.58 0.18 10.90
C VAL A 131 0.50 -0.69 11.52
N ILE A 132 0.38 -1.03 12.81
CA ILE A 132 1.32 -1.92 13.51
C ILE A 132 1.38 -3.28 12.82
N ASN A 133 0.24 -3.91 12.56
CA ASN A 133 0.20 -5.20 11.86
C ASN A 133 0.81 -5.12 10.46
N THR A 134 0.57 -4.02 9.74
CA THR A 134 1.19 -3.76 8.43
C THR A 134 2.72 -3.68 8.56
N TYR A 135 3.23 -2.94 9.53
CA TYR A 135 4.68 -2.77 9.73
C TYR A 135 5.36 -4.06 10.19
N VAL A 136 4.73 -4.83 11.08
CA VAL A 136 5.22 -6.16 11.47
C VAL A 136 5.30 -7.07 10.24
N SER A 137 4.26 -7.09 9.38
CA SER A 137 4.28 -7.87 8.14
C SER A 137 5.41 -7.45 7.19
N ILE A 138 5.65 -6.15 7.05
CA ILE A 138 6.75 -5.61 6.25
C ILE A 138 8.10 -6.03 6.82
N ILE A 139 8.29 -5.97 8.15
CA ILE A 139 9.52 -6.41 8.81
C ILE A 139 9.73 -7.90 8.55
N THR A 140 8.72 -8.75 8.75
CA THR A 140 8.82 -10.19 8.44
C THR A 140 9.16 -10.44 6.96
N ARG A 141 8.69 -9.60 6.04
CA ARG A 141 9.04 -9.66 4.60
C ARG A 141 10.50 -9.27 4.35
N ALA A 142 11.07 -8.34 5.11
CA ALA A 142 12.48 -8.00 5.05
C ALA A 142 13.37 -9.19 5.44
N PHE A 143 12.98 -9.96 6.46
CA PHE A 143 13.67 -11.21 6.82
C PHE A 143 13.51 -12.28 5.74
N LYS A 144 12.34 -12.39 5.10
CA LYS A 144 12.16 -13.28 3.93
C LYS A 144 13.15 -12.91 2.81
N TYR A 145 13.28 -11.63 2.51
CA TYR A 145 14.27 -11.13 1.55
C TYR A 145 15.69 -11.50 1.99
N GLY A 146 16.04 -11.30 3.25
CA GLY A 146 17.36 -11.69 3.76
C GLY A 146 17.66 -13.20 3.66
N VAL A 147 16.64 -14.07 3.70
CA VAL A 147 16.81 -15.51 3.45
C VAL A 147 17.18 -15.76 1.99
N VAL A 148 16.53 -15.07 1.05
CA VAL A 148 16.85 -15.16 -0.39
C VAL A 148 18.27 -14.66 -0.68
N GLU A 149 18.69 -13.60 0.01
CA GLU A 149 20.04 -13.02 -0.11
C GLU A 149 21.11 -13.77 0.72
N GLY A 150 20.76 -14.90 1.35
CA GLY A 150 21.67 -15.70 2.19
C GLY A 150 22.07 -15.07 3.53
N CYS A 151 21.72 -13.82 3.83
CA CYS A 151 22.13 -13.13 5.06
C CYS A 151 21.23 -13.36 6.28
N VAL A 152 20.16 -14.15 6.15
CA VAL A 152 19.24 -14.54 7.24
C VAL A 152 19.01 -16.05 7.18
N PRO A 153 19.19 -16.80 8.28
CA PRO A 153 18.81 -18.21 8.34
C PRO A 153 17.29 -18.42 8.17
N ALA A 154 16.89 -19.44 7.42
CA ALA A 154 15.47 -19.71 7.13
C ALA A 154 14.62 -19.90 8.39
N ASN A 155 15.17 -20.57 9.42
CA ASN A 155 14.52 -20.79 10.70
C ASN A 155 14.20 -19.50 11.45
N VAL A 156 15.04 -18.45 11.32
CA VAL A 156 14.75 -17.14 11.92
C VAL A 156 13.50 -16.53 11.30
N TRP A 157 13.44 -16.44 9.97
CA TRP A 157 12.27 -15.90 9.29
C TRP A 157 10.99 -16.71 9.59
N GLN A 158 11.09 -18.04 9.62
CA GLN A 158 9.98 -18.91 9.97
C GLN A 158 9.49 -18.65 11.40
N ALA A 159 10.39 -18.54 12.38
CA ALA A 159 10.05 -18.24 13.77
C ALA A 159 9.30 -16.91 13.92
N LEU A 160 9.62 -15.88 13.12
CA LEU A 160 8.92 -14.59 13.17
C LEU A 160 7.43 -14.68 12.85
N LYS A 161 6.99 -15.70 12.09
CA LYS A 161 5.57 -15.92 11.80
C LYS A 161 4.78 -16.37 13.01
N ALA A 162 5.44 -16.88 14.06
CA ALA A 162 4.80 -17.30 15.30
C ALA A 162 4.25 -16.11 16.11
N LEU A 163 4.69 -14.86 15.84
CA LEU A 163 4.15 -13.68 16.50
C LEU A 163 2.78 -13.32 15.90
N PRO A 164 1.66 -13.50 16.62
CA PRO A 164 0.36 -13.18 16.08
C PRO A 164 0.20 -11.67 15.89
N GLY A 165 -0.57 -11.30 14.87
CA GLY A 165 -1.02 -9.92 14.69
C GLY A 165 -1.88 -9.46 15.87
N LEU A 166 -1.83 -8.17 16.17
CA LEU A 166 -2.67 -7.56 17.19
C LEU A 166 -4.16 -7.68 16.81
N ARG A 167 -4.98 -8.11 17.76
CA ARG A 167 -6.43 -8.28 17.62
C ARG A 167 -7.18 -7.13 18.27
N ARG A 168 -8.30 -6.72 17.68
CA ARG A 168 -9.17 -5.65 18.21
C ARG A 168 -9.65 -6.04 19.62
N GLY A 169 -9.64 -5.09 20.54
CA GLY A 169 -10.08 -5.30 21.93
C GLY A 169 -9.15 -6.18 22.79
N ARG A 170 -7.99 -6.60 22.27
CA ARG A 170 -7.01 -7.43 22.99
C ARG A 170 -5.61 -6.80 23.00
N THR A 171 -5.54 -5.48 22.91
CA THR A 171 -4.28 -4.73 22.80
C THR A 171 -4.46 -3.28 23.25
N GLN A 172 -3.36 -2.64 23.63
CA GLN A 172 -3.28 -1.21 23.96
C GLN A 172 -3.04 -0.32 22.72
N ALA A 173 -2.95 -0.90 21.53
CA ALA A 173 -2.84 -0.13 20.29
C ALA A 173 -4.10 0.69 20.01
N THR A 174 -3.95 1.87 19.41
CA THR A 174 -5.09 2.71 19.03
C THR A 174 -5.87 2.09 17.87
N GLU A 175 -7.16 2.42 17.75
CA GLU A 175 -7.92 2.12 16.54
C GLU A 175 -8.03 3.40 15.71
N SER A 176 -7.87 3.28 14.39
CA SER A 176 -8.18 4.40 13.50
C SER A 176 -9.69 4.60 13.46
N LYS A 177 -10.14 5.85 13.57
CA LYS A 177 -11.54 6.19 13.33
C LYS A 177 -11.92 5.76 11.90
N PRO A 178 -13.09 5.12 11.71
CA PRO A 178 -13.62 4.88 10.38
C PRO A 178 -13.69 6.19 9.58
N VAL A 179 -13.45 6.10 8.26
CA VAL A 179 -13.62 7.24 7.38
C VAL A 179 -15.09 7.29 6.95
N GLU A 180 -15.80 8.30 7.44
CA GLU A 180 -17.24 8.47 7.21
C GLU A 180 -17.54 9.17 5.87
N PRO A 181 -18.75 8.98 5.30
CA PRO A 181 -19.24 9.80 4.19
C PRO A 181 -19.16 11.30 4.49
N VAL A 182 -18.82 12.10 3.49
CA VAL A 182 -18.93 13.55 3.61
C VAL A 182 -20.39 13.97 3.41
N SER A 183 -20.90 14.86 4.25
CA SER A 183 -22.30 15.30 4.14
C SER A 183 -22.53 16.19 2.91
N PRO A 184 -23.74 16.16 2.30
CA PRO A 184 -24.05 16.99 1.15
C PRO A 184 -23.86 18.49 1.41
N LEU A 185 -24.20 18.96 2.62
CA LEU A 185 -24.05 20.37 3.00
C LEU A 185 -22.58 20.81 3.02
N VAL A 186 -21.68 19.97 3.55
CA VAL A 186 -20.23 20.24 3.54
C VAL A 186 -19.73 20.32 2.10
N VAL A 187 -20.13 19.38 1.24
CA VAL A 187 -19.76 19.41 -0.20
C VAL A 187 -20.23 20.69 -0.87
N ILE A 188 -21.49 21.11 -0.66
CA ILE A 188 -22.05 22.33 -1.24
C ILE A 188 -21.26 23.56 -0.78
N LYS A 189 -20.94 23.66 0.52
CA LYS A 189 -20.13 24.77 1.05
C LYS A 189 -18.73 24.77 0.42
N THR A 190 -18.10 23.60 0.27
CA THR A 190 -16.76 23.50 -0.34
C THR A 190 -16.79 23.89 -1.81
N LEU A 191 -17.82 23.49 -2.57
CA LEU A 191 -17.95 23.84 -3.99
C LEU A 191 -17.97 25.36 -4.24
N ARG A 192 -18.47 26.16 -3.30
CA ARG A 192 -18.48 27.63 -3.40
C ARG A 192 -17.08 28.26 -3.26
N GLN A 193 -16.13 27.51 -2.70
CA GLN A 193 -14.75 27.94 -2.48
C GLN A 193 -13.78 27.39 -3.54
N LEU A 194 -14.25 26.52 -4.43
CA LEU A 194 -13.43 25.83 -5.42
C LEU A 194 -13.44 26.57 -6.77
N GLY A 195 -12.29 26.59 -7.45
CA GLY A 195 -12.22 26.98 -8.85
C GLY A 195 -13.03 26.03 -9.75
N PRO A 196 -13.44 26.48 -10.96
CA PRO A 196 -14.42 25.79 -11.78
C PRO A 196 -14.02 24.36 -12.14
N VAL A 197 -12.74 24.12 -12.45
CA VAL A 197 -12.23 22.80 -12.81
C VAL A 197 -12.32 21.82 -11.64
N VAL A 198 -11.80 22.20 -10.46
CA VAL A 198 -11.85 21.32 -9.26
C VAL A 198 -13.27 21.14 -8.77
N ALA A 199 -14.12 22.17 -8.89
CA ALA A 199 -15.55 22.05 -8.59
C ALA A 199 -16.24 21.03 -9.50
N ALA A 200 -15.93 21.02 -10.81
CA ALA A 200 -16.43 20.01 -11.74
C ALA A 200 -15.92 18.61 -11.38
N MET A 201 -14.65 18.47 -10.99
CA MET A 201 -14.11 17.20 -10.50
C MET A 201 -14.87 16.68 -9.28
N VAL A 202 -15.11 17.53 -8.27
CA VAL A 202 -15.88 17.16 -7.06
C VAL A 202 -17.30 16.74 -7.43
N ARG A 203 -17.99 17.51 -8.28
CA ARG A 203 -19.35 17.18 -8.74
C ARG A 203 -19.40 15.85 -9.49
N LEU A 204 -18.46 15.63 -10.40
CA LEU A 204 -18.41 14.40 -11.20
C LEU A 204 -18.14 13.19 -10.29
N GLN A 205 -17.20 13.30 -9.36
CA GLN A 205 -16.90 12.22 -8.42
C GLN A 205 -18.08 11.93 -7.49
N TYR A 206 -18.82 12.96 -7.05
CA TYR A 206 -20.02 12.83 -6.23
C TYR A 206 -21.11 12.01 -6.92
N VAL A 207 -21.32 12.20 -8.23
CA VAL A 207 -22.40 11.52 -8.99
C VAL A 207 -21.99 10.19 -9.61
N THR A 208 -20.71 9.80 -9.55
CA THR A 208 -20.19 8.57 -10.17
C THR A 208 -19.51 7.62 -9.17
N GLY A 209 -19.14 8.09 -7.99
CA GLY A 209 -18.39 7.31 -7.01
C GLY A 209 -16.98 6.91 -7.48
N MET A 210 -16.42 7.59 -8.48
CA MET A 210 -15.06 7.34 -8.95
C MET A 210 -14.03 7.47 -7.82
N ARG A 211 -12.93 6.71 -7.93
CA ARG A 211 -11.78 6.91 -7.04
C ARG A 211 -11.06 8.20 -7.46
N PRO A 212 -10.39 8.89 -6.53
CA PRO A 212 -9.69 10.13 -6.85
C PRO A 212 -8.64 9.98 -7.97
N GLY A 213 -7.98 8.82 -8.07
CA GLY A 213 -7.02 8.58 -9.16
C GLY A 213 -7.68 8.48 -10.54
N GLU A 214 -8.90 7.96 -10.61
CA GLU A 214 -9.61 7.70 -11.87
C GLU A 214 -10.09 9.02 -12.46
N ILE A 215 -10.62 9.91 -11.64
CA ILE A 215 -11.00 11.24 -12.11
C ILE A 215 -9.79 12.10 -12.53
N CYS A 216 -8.68 11.99 -11.81
CA CYS A 216 -7.44 12.71 -12.13
C CYS A 216 -6.81 12.26 -13.46
N MET A 217 -6.98 11.00 -13.85
CA MET A 217 -6.35 10.43 -15.05
C MET A 217 -7.27 10.40 -16.28
N MET A 218 -8.43 11.04 -16.20
CA MET A 218 -9.43 11.02 -17.26
C MET A 218 -8.92 11.79 -18.48
N ARG A 219 -8.84 11.10 -19.63
CA ARG A 219 -8.50 11.67 -20.95
C ARG A 219 -9.72 11.58 -21.87
N VAL A 220 -9.77 12.41 -22.91
CA VAL A 220 -10.90 12.45 -23.84
C VAL A 220 -11.01 11.14 -24.63
N CYS A 221 -9.90 10.57 -25.08
CA CYS A 221 -9.82 9.27 -25.77
C CYS A 221 -10.38 8.10 -24.95
N ASN A 222 -10.46 8.23 -23.63
CA ASN A 222 -10.98 7.21 -22.74
C ASN A 222 -12.52 7.22 -22.62
N LEU A 223 -13.20 8.13 -23.33
CA LEU A 223 -14.65 8.30 -23.31
C LEU A 223 -15.30 7.79 -24.58
N ASP A 224 -16.15 6.78 -24.43
CA ASP A 224 -17.13 6.41 -25.44
C ASP A 224 -18.43 7.18 -25.21
N ARG A 225 -18.79 8.00 -26.20
CA ARG A 225 -19.91 8.95 -26.16
C ARG A 225 -21.06 8.57 -27.11
N THR A 226 -21.04 7.35 -27.66
CA THR A 226 -21.95 6.93 -28.74
C THR A 226 -23.41 6.71 -28.29
N GLY A 227 -23.66 6.44 -27.01
CA GLY A 227 -25.01 6.15 -26.48
C GLY A 227 -25.53 7.18 -25.47
N ASP A 228 -26.78 6.98 -25.02
CA ASP A 228 -27.44 7.81 -23.99
C ASP A 228 -26.73 7.80 -22.63
N VAL A 229 -25.99 6.73 -22.36
CA VAL A 229 -25.09 6.60 -21.20
C VAL A 229 -23.68 6.42 -21.75
N TRP A 230 -22.81 7.38 -21.45
CA TRP A 230 -21.42 7.33 -21.90
C TRP A 230 -20.63 6.34 -21.04
N ARG A 231 -19.56 5.79 -21.61
CA ARG A 231 -18.69 4.82 -20.94
C ARG A 231 -17.29 5.41 -20.78
N TYR A 232 -16.77 5.34 -19.57
CA TYR A 232 -15.38 5.70 -19.27
C TYR A 232 -14.59 4.46 -18.88
N ALA A 233 -13.51 4.19 -19.62
CA ALA A 233 -12.58 3.09 -19.37
C ALA A 233 -11.20 3.63 -19.00
N PRO A 234 -10.85 3.73 -17.70
CA PRO A 234 -9.59 4.36 -17.31
C PRO A 234 -8.39 3.43 -17.48
N GLU A 235 -7.29 3.95 -18.03
CA GLU A 235 -6.12 3.20 -18.50
C GLU A 235 -5.23 2.58 -17.40
N GLY A 236 -5.51 2.79 -16.11
CA GLY A 236 -4.57 2.45 -15.04
C GLY A 236 -5.19 2.37 -13.65
N HIS A 237 -5.99 1.34 -13.39
CA HIS A 237 -6.55 1.08 -12.06
C HIS A 237 -5.60 0.38 -11.09
N LYS A 238 -5.88 0.55 -9.79
CA LYS A 238 -5.22 -0.18 -8.68
C LYS A 238 -5.31 -1.71 -8.83
N THR A 239 -6.20 -2.22 -9.68
CA THR A 239 -6.46 -3.63 -9.95
C THR A 239 -6.08 -4.09 -11.36
N VAL A 240 -5.31 -3.30 -12.14
CA VAL A 240 -4.85 -3.72 -13.48
C VAL A 240 -4.03 -5.02 -13.43
N HIS A 241 -3.24 -5.24 -12.38
CA HIS A 241 -2.55 -6.51 -12.14
C HIS A 241 -3.48 -7.71 -11.84
N HIS A 242 -4.80 -7.50 -11.75
CA HIS A 242 -5.81 -8.55 -11.58
C HIS A 242 -6.72 -8.72 -12.82
N GLY A 243 -6.35 -8.14 -13.99
CA GLY A 243 -7.00 -8.42 -15.28
C GLY A 243 -8.44 -7.88 -15.46
N LYS A 244 -9.00 -7.13 -14.50
CA LYS A 244 -10.37 -6.61 -14.59
C LYS A 244 -10.39 -5.17 -15.12
N LYS A 245 -10.91 -4.98 -16.34
CA LYS A 245 -11.22 -3.66 -16.92
C LYS A 245 -12.41 -3.07 -16.15
N ARG A 246 -12.24 -1.86 -15.59
CA ARG A 246 -13.33 -1.12 -14.93
C ARG A 246 -13.96 -0.19 -15.95
N ILE A 247 -15.26 -0.35 -16.19
CA ILE A 247 -16.06 0.57 -16.99
C ILE A 247 -16.94 1.37 -16.04
N ILE A 248 -16.90 2.70 -16.15
CA ILE A 248 -17.72 3.61 -15.36
C ILE A 248 -18.82 4.15 -16.28
N GLN A 249 -20.07 3.96 -15.84
CA GLN A 249 -21.25 4.46 -16.54
C GLN A 249 -21.47 5.94 -16.20
N LEU A 250 -21.59 6.78 -17.23
CA LEU A 250 -21.71 8.23 -17.11
C LEU A 250 -23.08 8.66 -17.65
N GLY A 251 -24.06 8.77 -16.74
CA GLY A 251 -25.40 9.25 -17.08
C GLY A 251 -25.47 10.77 -17.28
N ARG A 252 -26.67 11.27 -17.61
CA ARG A 252 -26.93 12.68 -17.99
C ARG A 252 -26.31 13.74 -17.08
N LYS A 253 -26.31 13.54 -15.75
CA LYS A 253 -25.66 14.48 -14.81
C LYS A 253 -24.15 14.55 -14.99
N ALA A 254 -23.49 13.39 -15.17
CA ALA A 254 -22.06 13.33 -15.41
C ALA A 254 -21.70 13.94 -16.77
N GLN A 255 -22.48 13.64 -17.80
CA GLN A 255 -22.31 14.20 -19.16
C GLN A 255 -22.37 15.74 -19.14
N ARG A 256 -23.38 16.33 -18.49
CA ARG A 256 -23.50 17.79 -18.34
C ARG A 256 -22.30 18.42 -17.62
N ILE A 257 -21.73 17.74 -16.63
CA ILE A 257 -20.54 18.22 -15.92
C ILE A 257 -19.30 18.14 -16.84
N LEU A 258 -19.22 17.10 -17.67
CA LEU A 258 -18.09 16.87 -18.57
C LEU A 258 -18.11 17.80 -19.78
N GLN A 259 -19.29 18.12 -20.33
CA GLN A 259 -19.44 18.83 -21.61
C GLN A 259 -18.53 20.07 -21.78
N PRO A 260 -18.41 20.98 -20.78
CA PRO A 260 -17.55 22.16 -20.90
C PRO A 260 -16.04 21.84 -21.01
N PHE A 261 -15.64 20.60 -20.71
CA PHE A 261 -14.27 20.15 -20.62
C PHE A 261 -13.83 19.26 -21.78
N LEU A 262 -14.68 19.03 -22.79
CA LEU A 262 -14.39 18.08 -23.88
C LEU A 262 -13.83 18.70 -25.15
N ASN A 263 -13.85 20.02 -25.30
CA ASN A 263 -13.30 20.70 -26.47
C ASN A 263 -11.75 20.77 -26.39
N ARG A 264 -11.08 19.65 -26.67
CA ARG A 264 -9.61 19.48 -26.66
C ARG A 264 -9.20 18.24 -27.46
N THR A 265 -7.91 18.06 -27.69
CA THR A 265 -7.38 16.87 -28.38
C THR A 265 -7.70 15.60 -27.60
N GLU A 266 -7.82 14.47 -28.31
CA GLU A 266 -8.26 13.20 -27.72
C GLU A 266 -7.32 12.72 -26.59
N ASP A 267 -6.02 12.89 -26.77
CA ASP A 267 -5.05 12.51 -25.75
C ASP A 267 -5.01 13.46 -24.54
N SER A 268 -5.66 14.63 -24.58
CA SER A 268 -5.60 15.57 -23.46
C SER A 268 -6.38 15.08 -22.23
N TYR A 269 -5.89 15.42 -21.04
CA TYR A 269 -6.66 15.25 -19.80
C TYR A 269 -7.94 16.09 -19.87
N VAL A 270 -9.07 15.53 -19.43
CA VAL A 270 -10.35 16.24 -19.31
C VAL A 270 -10.25 17.38 -18.28
N PHE A 271 -9.59 17.13 -17.16
CA PHE A 271 -9.37 18.14 -16.11
C PHE A 271 -7.90 18.52 -16.03
N SER A 272 -7.59 19.75 -16.45
CA SER A 272 -6.25 20.34 -16.38
C SER A 272 -6.28 21.69 -15.64
N PRO A 273 -5.26 22.02 -14.84
CA PRO A 273 -5.11 23.35 -14.26
C PRO A 273 -5.03 24.48 -15.29
N SER A 274 -4.54 24.24 -16.52
CA SER A 274 -4.53 25.29 -17.56
C SER A 274 -5.94 25.79 -17.89
N HIS A 275 -6.94 24.92 -17.76
CA HIS A 275 -8.34 25.22 -18.09
C HIS A 275 -8.97 26.28 -17.16
N THR A 276 -8.38 26.60 -16.00
CA THR A 276 -8.89 27.73 -15.21
C THR A 276 -8.72 29.07 -15.93
N HIS A 277 -7.71 29.21 -16.78
CA HIS A 277 -7.48 30.44 -17.56
C HIS A 277 -8.43 30.53 -18.76
N ASP A 278 -8.61 29.43 -19.49
CA ASP A 278 -9.52 29.42 -20.65
C ASP A 278 -10.97 29.75 -20.25
N LEU A 279 -11.42 29.26 -19.08
CA LEU A 279 -12.76 29.54 -18.55
C LEU A 279 -12.92 30.96 -17.99
N ARG A 280 -11.82 31.65 -17.67
CA ARG A 280 -11.81 33.02 -17.15
C ARG A 280 -11.47 34.05 -18.22
N HIS A 281 -11.15 33.63 -19.44
CA HIS A 281 -10.60 34.46 -20.50
C HIS A 281 -9.37 35.28 -20.06
N GLU A 282 -8.59 34.75 -19.10
CA GLU A 282 -7.39 35.39 -18.58
C GLU A 282 -6.17 34.90 -19.37
N LYS A 283 -5.27 35.82 -19.75
CA LYS A 283 -3.98 35.41 -20.35
C LYS A 283 -3.11 34.81 -19.25
N PRO A 284 -2.63 33.56 -19.40
CA PRO A 284 -1.71 32.99 -18.42
C PRO A 284 -0.44 33.84 -18.35
N SER A 285 0.07 34.09 -17.14
CA SER A 285 1.36 34.75 -16.99
C SER A 285 2.45 33.95 -17.72
N LEU A 286 3.30 34.61 -18.51
CA LEU A 286 4.42 33.99 -19.25
C LEU A 286 5.41 33.19 -18.38
N ARG A 287 5.32 33.29 -17.05
CA ARG A 287 6.21 32.64 -16.07
C ARG A 287 5.66 31.36 -15.42
N THR A 288 4.43 30.93 -15.73
CA THR A 288 3.82 29.79 -15.02
C THR A 288 3.58 28.60 -15.94
N THR A 289 4.41 27.56 -15.80
CA THR A 289 4.14 26.24 -16.39
C THR A 289 3.20 25.46 -15.49
N TYR A 290 2.01 25.11 -16.02
CA TYR A 290 1.06 24.25 -15.32
C TYR A 290 1.32 22.78 -15.69
N PRO A 291 1.11 21.84 -14.76
CA PRO A 291 1.10 20.43 -15.12
C PRO A 291 -0.11 20.13 -16.02
N ASP A 292 0.03 19.17 -16.93
CA ASP A 292 -1.02 18.81 -17.91
C ASP A 292 -2.34 18.32 -17.29
N GLY A 293 -2.30 17.88 -16.04
CA GLY A 293 -3.44 17.32 -15.32
C GLY A 293 -3.29 17.40 -13.81
N TYR A 294 -4.37 17.08 -13.11
CA TYR A 294 -4.34 16.93 -11.65
C TYR A 294 -3.82 15.55 -11.25
N ASP A 295 -3.16 15.46 -10.10
CA ASP A 295 -2.90 14.21 -9.42
C ASP A 295 -3.70 14.13 -8.11
N ARG A 296 -3.71 12.95 -7.47
CA ARG A 296 -4.45 12.74 -6.22
C ARG A 296 -4.04 13.72 -5.11
N THR A 297 -2.79 14.15 -5.09
CA THR A 297 -2.23 15.05 -4.09
C THR A 297 -2.62 16.50 -4.38
N SER A 298 -2.52 16.97 -5.63
CA SER A 298 -2.95 18.31 -6.01
C SER A 298 -4.47 18.47 -5.89
N TYR A 299 -5.24 17.44 -6.28
CA TYR A 299 -6.69 17.42 -6.10
C TYR A 299 -7.09 17.50 -4.61
N ARG A 300 -6.49 16.67 -3.75
CA ARG A 300 -6.73 16.74 -2.29
C ARG A 300 -6.32 18.10 -1.72
N ARG A 301 -5.16 18.64 -2.10
CA ARG A 301 -4.69 19.94 -1.61
C ARG A 301 -5.65 21.07 -1.98
N ALA A 302 -6.22 21.04 -3.20
CA ALA A 302 -7.21 22.03 -3.62
C ALA A 302 -8.47 22.00 -2.74
N ILE A 303 -8.98 20.80 -2.42
CA ILE A 303 -10.12 20.63 -1.50
C ILE A 303 -9.79 21.11 -0.08
N ASN A 304 -8.63 20.72 0.46
CA ASN A 304 -8.21 21.14 1.80
C ASN A 304 -8.06 22.67 1.89
N ARG A 305 -7.50 23.30 0.86
CA ARG A 305 -7.39 24.77 0.79
C ARG A 305 -8.76 25.43 0.81
N ALA A 306 -9.70 24.94 0.00
CA ALA A 306 -11.07 25.43 -0.02
C ALA A 306 -11.78 25.24 1.33
N CYS A 307 -11.54 24.12 2.02
CA CYS A 307 -12.09 23.89 3.36
C CYS A 307 -11.53 24.90 4.37
N SER A 308 -10.21 25.11 4.38
CA SER A 308 -9.56 26.08 5.24
C SER A 308 -10.06 27.52 4.99
N GLN A 309 -10.16 27.94 3.72
CA GLN A 309 -10.65 29.27 3.34
C GLN A 309 -12.11 29.47 3.75
N GLY A 310 -12.96 28.46 3.55
CA GLY A 310 -14.38 28.51 3.90
C GLY A 310 -14.68 28.25 5.37
N LYS A 311 -13.68 27.97 6.22
CA LYS A 311 -13.86 27.47 7.60
C LYS A 311 -14.80 26.26 7.66
N ILE A 312 -14.63 25.32 6.73
CA ILE A 312 -15.44 24.11 6.57
C ILE A 312 -14.66 22.93 7.18
N PRO A 313 -15.34 21.96 7.84
CA PRO A 313 -14.68 20.74 8.31
C PRO A 313 -13.89 20.04 7.21
N ASP A 314 -12.68 19.61 7.54
CA ASP A 314 -11.80 18.91 6.59
C ASP A 314 -12.43 17.60 6.10
N TRP A 315 -12.31 17.35 4.81
CA TRP A 315 -12.67 16.09 4.20
C TRP A 315 -11.75 15.75 3.02
N THR A 316 -11.73 14.48 2.63
CA THR A 316 -10.84 13.98 1.57
C THR A 316 -11.64 13.50 0.35
N PRO A 317 -11.08 13.61 -0.87
CA PRO A 317 -11.77 13.19 -2.10
C PRO A 317 -12.37 11.78 -2.06
N ASN A 318 -11.76 10.84 -1.32
CA ASN A 318 -12.27 9.47 -1.24
C ASN A 318 -13.59 9.37 -0.45
N GLN A 319 -13.91 10.33 0.42
CA GLN A 319 -15.18 10.38 1.15
C GLN A 319 -16.38 10.56 0.22
N LEU A 320 -16.23 11.21 -0.94
CA LEU A 320 -17.29 11.32 -1.94
C LEU A 320 -17.74 9.94 -2.45
N ARG A 321 -16.81 8.99 -2.52
CA ARG A 321 -17.12 7.61 -2.88
C ARG A 321 -17.92 6.90 -1.79
N HIS A 322 -17.66 7.19 -0.51
CA HIS A 322 -18.48 6.71 0.60
C HIS A 322 -19.88 7.32 0.56
N THR A 323 -19.99 8.62 0.28
CA THR A 323 -21.27 9.30 0.09
C THR A 323 -22.07 8.70 -1.06
N PHE A 324 -21.45 8.50 -2.24
CA PHE A 324 -22.08 7.84 -3.38
C PHE A 324 -22.54 6.41 -3.04
N ALA A 325 -21.69 5.61 -2.39
CA ALA A 325 -22.04 4.25 -1.97
C ALA A 325 -23.30 4.23 -1.09
N THR A 326 -23.36 5.15 -0.12
CA THR A 326 -24.48 5.29 0.81
C THR A 326 -25.77 5.66 0.08
N ILE A 327 -25.70 6.64 -0.83
CA ILE A 327 -26.84 7.09 -1.64
C ILE A 327 -27.36 5.97 -2.53
N ILE A 328 -26.48 5.30 -3.28
CA ILE A 328 -26.87 4.22 -4.19
C ILE A 328 -27.44 3.05 -3.41
N ARG A 329 -26.81 2.65 -2.29
CA ARG A 329 -27.30 1.56 -1.46
C ARG A 329 -28.71 1.85 -0.94
N LYS A 330 -28.95 3.06 -0.42
CA LYS A 330 -30.27 3.45 0.09
C LYS A 330 -31.35 3.40 -0.99
N ARG A 331 -31.00 3.68 -2.24
CA ARG A 331 -31.96 3.80 -3.35
C ARG A 331 -32.12 2.52 -4.18
N PHE A 332 -31.06 1.73 -4.34
CA PHE A 332 -30.99 0.61 -5.30
C PHE A 332 -30.40 -0.67 -4.68
N GLY A 333 -30.15 -0.69 -3.38
CA GLY A 333 -29.60 -1.86 -2.69
C GLY A 333 -28.08 -2.03 -2.79
N LEU A 334 -27.58 -3.02 -2.06
CA LEU A 334 -26.14 -3.26 -1.89
C LEU A 334 -25.46 -3.70 -3.19
N GLU A 335 -26.14 -4.51 -4.00
CA GLU A 335 -25.62 -5.06 -5.25
C GLU A 335 -25.33 -3.94 -6.27
N ALA A 336 -26.29 -3.02 -6.46
CA ALA A 336 -26.09 -1.86 -7.33
C ALA A 336 -24.89 -1.01 -6.90
N ALA A 337 -24.72 -0.79 -5.58
CA ALA A 337 -23.57 -0.08 -5.04
C ALA A 337 -22.26 -0.84 -5.32
N GLN A 338 -22.24 -2.17 -5.21
CA GLN A 338 -21.07 -3.00 -5.50
C GLN A 338 -20.64 -2.93 -6.96
N ILE A 339 -21.60 -3.07 -7.89
CA ILE A 339 -21.37 -3.05 -9.33
C ILE A 339 -20.80 -1.69 -9.74
N LEU A 340 -21.45 -0.58 -9.36
CA LEU A 340 -21.02 0.77 -9.75
C LEU A 340 -19.63 1.15 -9.17
N LEU A 341 -19.33 0.65 -7.97
CA LEU A 341 -18.03 0.86 -7.34
C LEU A 341 -16.96 -0.10 -7.86
N GLY A 342 -17.32 -1.20 -8.51
CA GLY A 342 -16.38 -2.23 -8.98
C GLY A 342 -15.68 -2.92 -7.81
N HIS A 343 -16.42 -3.31 -6.77
CA HIS A 343 -15.90 -4.13 -5.68
C HIS A 343 -15.94 -5.60 -6.08
N SER A 344 -14.79 -6.30 -6.03
CA SER A 344 -14.69 -7.72 -6.40
C SER A 344 -15.04 -8.70 -5.28
N LYS A 345 -15.22 -8.21 -4.05
CA LYS A 345 -15.63 -9.00 -2.88
C LYS A 345 -16.68 -8.20 -2.10
N ALA A 346 -17.75 -8.87 -1.66
CA ALA A 346 -18.84 -8.27 -0.91
C ALA A 346 -18.36 -7.60 0.40
N ASP A 347 -17.29 -8.11 1.02
CA ASP A 347 -16.70 -7.63 2.28
C ASP A 347 -16.30 -6.15 2.28
N VAL A 348 -15.85 -5.62 1.13
CA VAL A 348 -15.49 -4.19 1.05
C VAL A 348 -16.74 -3.35 1.28
N THR A 349 -17.90 -3.83 0.84
CA THR A 349 -19.20 -3.14 0.92
C THR A 349 -19.89 -3.35 2.27
N GLN A 350 -19.54 -4.42 3.00
CA GLN A 350 -20.01 -4.64 4.37
C GLN A 350 -19.44 -3.63 5.37
N VAL A 351 -18.25 -3.05 5.14
CA VAL A 351 -17.75 -1.92 5.95
C VAL A 351 -18.59 -0.65 5.74
N TYR A 352 -19.39 -0.58 4.68
CA TYR A 352 -20.39 0.48 4.43
C TYR A 352 -21.76 0.12 5.01
N ALA A 353 -21.86 -0.97 5.77
CA ALA A 353 -22.90 -1.13 6.76
C ALA A 353 -22.66 -0.15 7.90
N GLU A 354 -22.97 1.13 7.65
CA GLU A 354 -23.89 1.75 8.60
C GLU A 354 -25.01 0.74 8.75
N ARG A 355 -25.04 0.09 9.92
CA ARG A 355 -26.19 -0.70 10.36
C ARG A 355 -27.34 0.27 10.24
N ASP A 356 -28.11 0.10 9.17
CA ASP A 356 -29.23 0.95 8.85
C ASP A 356 -30.25 0.66 9.96
N ALA A 357 -30.09 1.36 11.08
CA ALA A 357 -30.93 1.23 12.25
C ALA A 357 -32.37 1.51 11.83
N THR A 358 -32.56 2.40 10.85
CA THR A 358 -33.83 2.68 10.19
C THR A 358 -34.37 1.51 9.36
N LEU A 359 -33.53 0.75 8.64
CA LEU A 359 -33.97 -0.49 7.97
C LEU A 359 -34.23 -1.62 8.98
N ALA A 360 -33.39 -1.77 10.01
CA ALA A 360 -33.60 -2.74 11.07
C ALA A 360 -34.89 -2.44 11.86
N GLU A 361 -35.18 -1.17 12.14
CA GLU A 361 -36.41 -0.70 12.76
C GLU A 361 -37.61 -0.89 11.83
N LYS A 362 -37.46 -0.64 10.52
CA LYS A 362 -38.51 -0.93 9.54
C LYS A 362 -38.81 -2.43 9.44
N VAL A 363 -37.78 -3.26 9.36
CA VAL A 363 -37.92 -4.73 9.32
C VAL A 363 -38.50 -5.24 10.64
N ALA A 364 -38.05 -4.73 11.79
CA ALA A 364 -38.65 -5.07 13.08
C ALA A 364 -40.13 -4.68 13.13
N ARG A 365 -40.52 -3.49 12.65
CA ARG A 365 -41.94 -3.10 12.54
C ARG A 365 -42.76 -3.99 11.61
N GLU A 366 -42.16 -4.52 10.54
CA GLU A 366 -42.84 -5.40 9.59
C GLU A 366 -42.89 -6.86 10.06
N VAL A 367 -41.92 -7.31 10.87
CA VAL A 367 -41.77 -8.70 11.30
C VAL A 367 -42.30 -8.95 12.73
N GLY A 368 -42.41 -7.90 13.57
CA GLY A 368 -42.82 -7.98 14.98
C GLY A 368 -41.70 -7.59 15.93
#